data_AF-A0A450YME9-F1
#
_entry.id   AF-A0A450YME9-F1
#
_cell.length_a   1.000
_cell.length_b   1.000
_cell.length_c   1.000
_cell.angle_alpha   90.00
_cell.angle_beta   90.00
_cell.angle_gamma   90.00
#
_symmetry.space_group_name_H-M   'P 1'
#
loop_
_entity.id
_entity.type
_entity.pdbx_description
1 polymer ?
#
loop_
_entity_poly.entity_id
_entity_poly.type
_entity_poly.pdbx_seq_one_letter_code
_entity_poly.pdbx_strand_id
1 'polypeptide(L)'
;LEKQGIYALVVNARHVKQVPGRKTDLADAQWLAILARSGLLRGSFVPPRDLRTLRLISRQMQKLTGILSGEKNRMHKLARLRLRPTSHGFKAPIGHQKY
;
A
#
# COMPACT_ATOMS: atom_id res chain seq x y z
N LEU A 1 -2.62 -22.33 -10.81
CA LEU A 1 -3.35 -22.06 -12.06
C LEU A 1 -2.45 -22.33 -13.26
N GLU A 2 -1.41 -21.53 -13.53
CA GLU A 2 -0.46 -21.80 -14.63
C GLU A 2 0.22 -23.18 -14.51
N LYS A 3 0.64 -23.59 -13.30
CA LYS A 3 1.20 -24.94 -13.04
C LYS A 3 0.24 -26.11 -13.28
N GLN A 4 -1.06 -25.83 -13.37
CA GLN A 4 -2.12 -26.81 -13.60
C GLN A 4 -2.64 -26.74 -15.05
N GLY A 5 -1.94 -26.02 -15.94
CA GLY A 5 -2.34 -25.86 -17.35
C GLY A 5 -3.52 -24.92 -17.59
N ILE A 6 -3.97 -24.20 -16.55
CA ILE A 6 -5.11 -23.29 -16.66
C ILE A 6 -4.62 -21.93 -17.15
N TYR A 7 -5.00 -21.56 -18.36
CA TYR A 7 -4.75 -20.24 -18.94
C TYR A 7 -5.77 -19.23 -18.40
N ALA A 8 -5.27 -18.23 -17.65
CA ALA A 8 -6.09 -17.18 -17.08
C ALA A 8 -5.76 -15.84 -17.73
N LEU A 9 -6.78 -15.14 -18.23
CA LEU A 9 -6.66 -13.78 -18.75
C LEU A 9 -6.87 -12.78 -17.61
N VAL A 10 -5.86 -11.98 -17.30
CA VAL A 10 -6.01 -10.86 -16.34
C VAL A 10 -6.52 -9.66 -17.11
N VAL A 11 -7.69 -9.12 -16.76
CA VAL A 11 -8.26 -7.93 -17.40
C VAL A 11 -8.32 -6.77 -16.40
N ASN A 12 -8.09 -5.55 -16.90
CA ASN A 12 -8.16 -4.36 -16.06
C ASN A 12 -9.60 -4.10 -15.63
N ALA A 13 -9.84 -4.04 -14.32
CA ALA A 13 -11.18 -3.79 -13.77
C ALA A 13 -11.79 -2.45 -14.22
N ARG A 14 -10.98 -1.47 -14.63
CA ARG A 14 -11.46 -0.20 -15.20
C ARG A 14 -12.18 -0.37 -16.52
N HIS A 15 -11.82 -1.39 -17.31
CA HIS A 15 -12.48 -1.67 -18.60
C HIS A 15 -13.78 -2.47 -18.43
N VAL A 16 -14.00 -3.04 -17.25
CA VAL A 16 -15.17 -3.89 -16.93
C VAL A 16 -16.19 -3.12 -16.07
N LYS A 17 -15.74 -2.12 -15.31
CA LYS A 17 -16.61 -1.37 -14.39
C LYS A 17 -17.39 -0.27 -15.10
N GLN A 18 -18.70 -0.52 -15.27
CA GLN A 18 -19.78 0.46 -15.22
C GLN A 18 -21.12 -0.31 -15.12
N VAL A 19 -21.49 -0.76 -13.92
CA VAL A 19 -22.83 -1.35 -13.70
C VAL A 19 -23.39 -0.83 -12.37
N PRO A 20 -24.38 0.09 -12.38
CA PRO A 20 -25.14 0.42 -11.19
C PRO A 20 -26.07 -0.76 -10.83
N GLY A 21 -25.94 -1.28 -9.61
CA GLY A 21 -26.76 -2.41 -9.13
C GLY A 21 -26.00 -3.37 -8.21
N ARG A 22 -26.73 -4.28 -7.56
CA ARG A 22 -26.17 -5.29 -6.64
C ARG A 22 -25.46 -6.38 -7.44
N LYS A 23 -24.15 -6.20 -7.63
CA LYS A 23 -23.26 -7.14 -8.32
C LYS A 23 -23.28 -8.50 -7.62
N THR A 24 -23.82 -9.53 -8.27
CA THR A 24 -23.72 -10.93 -7.83
C THR A 24 -22.59 -11.62 -8.60
N ASP A 25 -21.81 -12.47 -7.93
CA ASP A 25 -20.65 -13.14 -8.54
C ASP A 25 -21.03 -13.97 -9.78
N LEU A 26 -22.24 -14.53 -9.79
CA LEU A 26 -22.78 -15.30 -10.92
C LEU A 26 -23.06 -14.42 -12.15
N ALA A 27 -23.72 -13.27 -11.95
CA ALA A 27 -24.04 -12.36 -13.04
C ALA A 27 -22.77 -11.70 -13.61
N ASP A 28 -21.79 -11.39 -12.76
CA ASP A 28 -20.50 -10.86 -13.20
C ASP A 28 -19.72 -11.90 -14.03
N ALA A 29 -19.72 -13.16 -13.61
CA ALA A 29 -19.07 -14.24 -14.35
C ALA A 29 -19.69 -14.44 -15.74
N GLN A 30 -21.03 -14.43 -15.84
CA GLN A 30 -21.74 -14.51 -17.11
C GLN A 30 -21.41 -13.32 -18.01
N TRP A 31 -21.44 -12.10 -17.47
CA TRP A 31 -21.12 -10.88 -18.21
C TRP A 31 -19.67 -10.88 -18.73
N LEU A 32 -18.72 -11.26 -17.89
CA LEU A 32 -17.31 -11.41 -18.27
C LEU A 32 -17.12 -12.48 -19.35
N ALA A 33 -17.85 -13.59 -19.30
CA ALA A 33 -17.78 -14.63 -20.33
C ALA A 33 -18.31 -14.13 -21.69
N ILE A 34 -19.38 -13.34 -21.71
CA ILE A 34 -19.92 -12.71 -22.92
C ILE A 34 -18.88 -11.75 -23.52
N LEU A 35 -18.29 -10.89 -22.69
CA LEU A 35 -17.25 -9.94 -23.13
C LEU A 35 -15.97 -10.64 -23.62
N ALA A 36 -15.59 -11.76 -22.99
CA ALA A 36 -14.46 -12.57 -23.42
C ALA A 36 -14.72 -13.19 -24.80
N ARG A 37 -15.92 -13.76 -25.01
CA ARG A 37 -16.31 -14.41 -26.26
C ARG A 37 -16.45 -13.43 -27.42
N SER A 38 -16.89 -12.21 -27.15
CA SER A 38 -16.98 -11.15 -28.17
C SER A 38 -15.63 -10.52 -28.51
N GLY A 39 -14.55 -10.86 -27.80
CA GLY A 39 -13.21 -10.30 -28.03
C GLY A 39 -13.04 -8.86 -27.53
N LEU A 40 -14.01 -8.33 -26.78
CA LEU A 40 -13.96 -6.97 -26.22
C LEU A 40 -13.03 -6.86 -25.00
N LEU A 41 -12.61 -7.98 -24.41
CA LEU A 41 -11.65 -7.98 -23.30
C LEU A 41 -10.22 -7.99 -23.80
N ARG A 42 -9.52 -6.87 -23.60
CA ARG A 42 -8.07 -6.80 -23.78
C ARG A 42 -7.35 -7.34 -22.55
N GLY A 43 -6.58 -8.40 -22.72
CA GLY A 43 -5.68 -8.91 -21.70
C GLY A 43 -4.70 -7.84 -21.23
N SER A 44 -4.59 -7.69 -19.91
CA SER A 44 -3.56 -6.87 -19.29
C SER A 44 -2.21 -7.57 -19.43
N PHE A 45 -1.14 -6.78 -19.49
CA PHE A 45 0.20 -7.35 -19.46
C PHE A 45 0.43 -8.07 -18.14
N VAL A 46 0.83 -9.32 -18.26
CA VAL A 46 1.16 -10.18 -17.13
C VAL A 46 2.63 -10.56 -17.27
N PRO A 47 3.52 -10.12 -16.36
CA PRO A 47 4.94 -10.38 -16.51
C PRO A 47 5.23 -11.89 -16.40
N PRO A 48 6.22 -12.40 -17.17
CA PRO A 48 6.76 -13.75 -17.03
C PRO A 48 7.12 -14.11 -15.59
N ARG A 49 7.14 -15.41 -15.32
CA ARG A 49 7.34 -15.96 -13.97
C ARG A 49 8.59 -15.41 -13.28
N ASP A 50 9.70 -15.30 -13.98
CA ASP A 50 10.97 -14.87 -13.38
C ASP A 50 10.92 -13.40 -12.96
N LEU A 51 10.33 -12.54 -13.79
CA LEU A 51 10.08 -11.15 -13.46
C LEU A 51 9.10 -11.00 -12.28
N ARG A 52 8.09 -11.87 -12.17
CA ARG A 52 7.20 -11.87 -10.99
C ARG A 52 7.95 -12.20 -9.70
N THR A 53 8.85 -13.19 -9.74
CA THR A 53 9.69 -13.58 -8.59
C THR A 53 10.58 -12.43 -8.16
N LEU A 54 11.29 -11.79 -9.11
CA LEU A 54 12.13 -10.63 -8.82
C LEU A 54 11.32 -9.46 -8.23
N ARG A 55 10.13 -9.18 -8.79
CA ARG A 55 9.24 -8.14 -8.26
C ARG A 55 8.73 -8.46 -6.86
N LEU A 56 8.51 -9.72 -6.52
CA LEU A 56 8.11 -10.13 -5.17
C LEU A 56 9.23 -9.81 -4.17
N ILE A 57 10.46 -10.21 -4.49
CA ILE A 57 11.64 -9.93 -3.67
C ILE A 57 11.85 -8.42 -3.52
N SER A 58 11.83 -7.67 -4.62
CA SER A 58 12.01 -6.21 -4.59
C SER A 58 10.94 -5.51 -3.75
N ARG A 59 9.67 -5.90 -3.86
CA ARG A 59 8.59 -5.37 -3.01
C ARG A 59 8.81 -5.68 -1.53
N GLN A 60 9.28 -6.88 -1.21
CA GLN A 60 9.60 -7.25 0.17
C GLN A 60 10.76 -6.41 0.71
N MET A 61 11.81 -6.18 -0.08
CA MET A 61 12.92 -5.30 0.28
C MET A 61 12.42 -3.88 0.58
N GLN A 62 11.63 -3.29 -0.31
CA GLN A 62 11.04 -1.96 -0.11
C GLN A 62 10.19 -1.88 1.17
N LYS A 63 9.39 -2.91 1.44
CA LYS A 63 8.57 -3.00 2.66
C LYS A 63 9.44 -2.97 3.91
N LEU A 64 10.52 -3.76 3.95
CA LEU A 64 11.44 -3.79 5.08
C LEU A 64 12.14 -2.44 5.26
N THR A 65 12.59 -1.80 4.19
CA THR A 65 13.15 -0.44 4.25
C THR A 65 12.15 0.56 4.83
N GLY A 66 10.88 0.49 4.43
CA GLY A 66 9.83 1.34 4.97
C GLY A 66 9.60 1.12 6.48
N ILE A 67 9.64 -0.14 6.93
CA ILE A 67 9.54 -0.48 8.35
C ILE A 67 10.73 0.09 9.13
N LEU A 68 11.96 -0.13 8.66
CA LEU A 68 13.17 0.38 9.30
C LEU A 68 13.15 1.91 9.42
N SER A 69 12.74 2.61 8.35
CA SER A 69 12.57 4.06 8.39
C SER A 69 11.49 4.49 9.38
N GLY A 70 10.40 3.75 9.47
CA GLY A 70 9.32 4.00 10.41
C GLY A 70 9.78 3.88 11.87
N GLU A 71 10.51 2.81 12.20
CA GLU A 71 11.05 2.60 13.54
C GLU A 71 12.10 3.66 13.91
N LYS A 72 12.99 4.03 12.99
CA LYS A 72 13.92 5.15 13.18
C LYS A 72 13.15 6.44 13.53
N ASN A 73 12.12 6.78 12.75
CA ASN A 73 11.33 7.98 13.00
C ASN A 73 10.63 7.96 14.38
N ARG A 74 10.16 6.79 14.83
CA ARG A 74 9.59 6.62 16.18
C ARG A 74 10.62 6.89 17.27
N MET A 75 11.83 6.33 17.14
CA MET A 75 12.92 6.57 18.10
C MET A 75 13.31 8.04 18.17
N HIS A 76 13.44 8.70 17.01
CA HIS A 76 13.70 10.15 16.95
C HIS A 76 12.59 10.96 17.62
N LYS A 77 11.32 10.57 17.45
CA LYS A 77 10.17 11.23 18.09
C LYS A 77 10.20 11.07 19.61
N LEU A 78 10.50 9.86 20.10
CA LEU A 78 10.62 9.59 21.54
C LEU A 78 11.77 10.37 22.17
N ALA A 79 12.94 10.36 21.56
CA ALA A 79 14.10 11.12 22.02
C ALA A 79 13.77 12.63 22.07
N ARG A 80 13.15 13.18 21.02
CA ARG A 80 12.72 14.58 20.99
C ARG A 80 11.71 14.91 22.07
N LEU A 81 10.75 14.02 22.34
CA LEU A 81 9.75 14.24 23.39
C LEU A 81 10.39 14.25 24.78
N ARG A 82 11.32 13.33 25.03
CA ARG A 82 12.07 13.24 26.30
C ARG A 82 12.99 14.43 26.54
N LEU A 83 13.56 14.99 25.48
CA LEU A 83 14.44 16.17 25.55
C LEU A 83 13.70 17.51 25.51
N ARG A 84 12.35 17.53 25.53
CA ARG A 84 11.64 18.79 25.71
C ARG A 84 11.86 19.28 27.15
N PRO A 85 12.47 20.45 27.37
CA PRO A 85 12.35 21.08 28.67
C PRO A 85 10.85 21.33 28.89
N THR A 86 10.31 20.82 29.99
CA THR A 86 8.96 21.16 30.45
C THR A 86 8.96 22.65 30.73
N SER A 87 8.56 23.45 29.76
CA SER A 87 8.46 24.91 29.85
C SER A 87 7.24 25.36 30.66
N HIS A 88 6.97 24.66 31.77
CA HIS A 88 5.96 25.02 32.75
C HIS A 88 6.60 24.93 34.14
N GLY A 89 7.12 26.07 34.62
CA GLY A 89 7.40 26.28 36.03
C GLY A 89 8.88 26.34 36.43
N PHE A 90 9.61 27.36 35.99
CA PHE A 90 10.66 27.96 36.82
C PHE A 90 10.89 29.42 36.44
N LYS A 91 10.10 30.34 37.02
CA LYS A 91 10.51 31.75 37.09
C LYS A 91 11.51 31.86 38.24
N ALA A 92 12.79 32.04 37.91
CA ALA A 92 13.79 32.39 38.91
C ALA A 92 13.43 33.76 39.52
N PRO A 93 13.41 33.92 40.87
CA PRO A 93 13.18 35.21 41.47
C PRO A 93 14.38 36.12 41.17
N ILE A 94 14.12 37.23 40.49
CA ILE A 94 15.10 38.30 40.28
C ILE A 94 15.28 38.96 41.65
N GLY A 95 16.35 38.60 42.36
CA GLY A 95 16.78 39.28 43.57
C GLY A 95 17.12 40.74 43.25
N HIS A 96 16.34 41.66 43.80
CA HIS A 96 16.72 43.06 43.94
C HIS A 96 17.91 43.14 44.89
N GLN A 97 19.11 43.36 44.35
CA GLN A 97 20.25 43.81 45.13
C GLN A 97 20.36 45.32 44.95
N LYS A 98 19.66 46.05 45.83
CA LYS A 98 20.04 47.43 46.15
C LYS A 98 21.11 47.34 47.22
N TYR A 99 22.34 47.69 46.89
CA TYR A 99 23.29 48.49 47.67
C TYR A 99 24.43 48.88 46.73
#